data_AF-A0A351VMR2-F1
#
_entry.id   AF-A0A351VMR2-F1
#
_cell.length_a   1.000
_cell.length_b   1.000
_cell.length_c   1.000
_cell.angle_alpha   90.00
_cell.angle_beta   90.00
_cell.angle_gamma   90.00
#
_symmetry.space_group_name_H-M   'P 1'
#
loop_
_entity.id
_entity.type
_entity.pdbx_description
1 polymer ?
#
loop_
_entity_poly.entity_id
_entity_poly.type
_entity_poly.pdbx_seq_one_letter_code
_entity_poly.pdbx_strand_id
1 'polypeptide(L)'
;MNLLAPPEYFALTPEAKADICNGCGPLGWKGMLVPDDLLGADITEPCNVHDYRYHCGGEEADRFVADREFLSNMLNVAESDSFDSALEEVRRELALRYYCAVRDHGRSYFSFRQQAA
;
A
#
# COMPACT_ATOMS: atom_id res chain seq x y z
N MET A 1 -16.01 1.35 0.17
CA MET A 1 -14.80 0.74 0.75
C MET A 1 -14.41 1.49 2.02
N ASN A 2 -14.07 0.79 3.09
CA ASN A 2 -13.51 1.41 4.30
C ASN A 2 -11.97 1.40 4.20
N LEU A 3 -11.36 2.56 3.98
CA LEU A 3 -9.90 2.69 3.82
C LEU A 3 -9.26 2.99 5.18
N LEU A 4 -8.40 2.08 5.64
CA LEU A 4 -7.58 2.27 6.84
C LEU A 4 -6.41 3.19 6.48
N ALA A 5 -6.50 4.45 6.88
CA ALA A 5 -5.48 5.45 6.66
C ALA A 5 -5.48 6.46 7.81
N PRO A 6 -4.33 7.09 8.10
CA PRO A 6 -4.25 8.15 9.10
C PRO A 6 -5.04 9.39 8.61
N PRO A 7 -5.66 10.18 9.52
CA PRO A 7 -6.40 11.39 9.14
C PRO A 7 -5.58 12.37 8.29
N GLU A 8 -4.28 12.46 8.55
CA GLU A 8 -3.34 13.34 7.86
C GLU A 8 -3.20 13.00 6.37
N TYR A 9 -3.37 11.72 6.00
CA TYR A 9 -3.38 11.30 4.59
C TYR A 9 -4.53 11.97 3.83
N PHE A 10 -5.73 12.01 4.43
CA PHE A 10 -6.90 12.65 3.81
C PHE A 10 -6.80 14.18 3.78
N ALA A 11 -5.90 14.76 4.58
CA ALA A 11 -5.65 16.19 4.64
C ALA A 11 -4.57 16.65 3.64
N LEU A 12 -3.93 15.74 2.91
CA LEU A 12 -2.94 16.09 1.90
C LEU A 12 -3.57 16.93 0.78
N THR A 13 -2.83 17.95 0.33
CA THR A 13 -3.18 18.62 -0.92
C THR A 13 -2.90 17.68 -2.11
N PRO A 14 -3.54 17.88 -3.26
CA PRO A 14 -3.25 17.09 -4.46
C PRO A 14 -1.76 17.10 -4.83
N GLU A 15 -1.10 18.24 -4.67
CA GLU A 15 0.33 18.39 -4.95
C GLU A 15 1.18 17.55 -3.98
N ALA A 16 0.91 17.64 -2.67
CA ALA A 16 1.62 16.85 -1.67
C ALA A 16 1.38 15.34 -1.87
N LYS A 17 0.17 14.95 -2.25
CA LYS A 17 -0.15 13.55 -2.55
C LYS A 17 0.63 13.06 -3.78
N ALA A 18 0.75 13.88 -4.83
CA ALA A 18 1.51 13.54 -6.03
C ALA A 18 3.03 13.48 -5.80
N ASP A 19 3.56 14.27 -4.87
CA ASP A 19 4.98 14.24 -4.51
C ASP A 19 5.34 12.99 -3.68
N ILE A 20 4.41 12.50 -2.87
CA ILE A 20 4.62 11.37 -1.95
C ILE A 20 4.27 10.03 -2.59
N CYS A 21 3.15 9.96 -3.32
CA CYS A 21 2.54 8.72 -3.76
C CYS A 21 2.79 8.48 -5.25
N ASN A 22 3.10 7.25 -5.64
CA ASN A 22 3.41 6.92 -7.02
C ASN A 22 2.69 5.67 -7.55
N GLY A 23 1.57 5.30 -6.94
CA GLY A 23 0.86 4.06 -7.24
C GLY A 23 1.54 2.85 -6.61
N CYS A 24 1.36 1.68 -7.20
CA CYS A 24 1.88 0.45 -6.62
C CYS A 24 3.34 0.19 -6.99
N GLY A 25 4.16 -0.09 -5.97
CA GLY A 25 5.57 -0.42 -6.13
C GLY A 25 6.50 0.80 -6.11
N PRO A 26 7.82 0.58 -6.20
CA PRO A 26 8.79 1.65 -6.03
C PRO A 26 8.86 2.54 -7.27
N LEU A 27 9.20 3.81 -7.06
CA LEU A 27 9.50 4.74 -8.16
C LEU A 27 10.47 4.14 -9.20
N GLY A 28 10.16 4.36 -10.47
CA GLY A 28 10.99 3.96 -11.61
C GLY A 28 10.54 2.63 -12.26
N TRP A 29 11.43 2.04 -13.07
CA TRP A 29 11.08 0.94 -13.96
C TRP A 29 10.58 -0.32 -13.24
N LYS A 30 10.97 -0.53 -11.98
CA LYS A 30 10.50 -1.66 -11.18
C LYS A 30 9.02 -1.50 -10.79
N GLY A 31 8.59 -0.30 -10.43
CA GLY A 31 7.18 0.00 -10.15
C GLY A 31 6.31 -0.16 -11.40
N MET A 32 6.83 0.16 -12.59
CA MET A 32 6.10 -0.06 -13.85
C MET A 32 5.75 -1.53 -14.15
N LEU A 33 6.38 -2.49 -13.45
CA LEU A 33 6.08 -3.92 -13.57
C LEU A 33 5.07 -4.39 -12.52
N VAL A 34 4.71 -3.55 -11.56
CA VAL A 34 3.75 -3.84 -10.50
C VAL A 34 2.40 -3.30 -10.95
N PRO A 35 1.39 -4.16 -11.17
CA PRO A 35 0.05 -3.70 -11.49
C PRO A 35 -0.55 -2.81 -10.39
N ASP A 36 -1.32 -1.81 -10.80
CA ASP A 36 -2.15 -0.98 -9.92
C ASP A 36 -3.54 -1.59 -9.69
N ASP A 37 -3.74 -2.85 -10.12
CA ASP A 37 -4.99 -3.58 -9.99
C ASP A 37 -4.80 -5.03 -9.55
N LEU A 38 -5.82 -5.57 -8.89
CA LEU A 38 -5.97 -7.00 -8.60
C LEU A 38 -6.97 -7.60 -9.60
N LEU A 39 -6.52 -7.85 -10.83
CA LEU A 39 -7.38 -8.38 -11.91
C LEU A 39 -8.60 -7.50 -12.16
N GLY A 40 -8.33 -6.23 -12.45
CA GLY A 40 -9.33 -5.21 -12.76
C GLY A 40 -9.95 -4.51 -11.55
N ALA A 41 -9.59 -4.89 -10.32
CA ALA A 41 -9.96 -4.13 -9.13
C ALA A 41 -8.85 -3.14 -8.76
N ASP A 42 -9.15 -1.84 -8.85
CA ASP A 42 -8.18 -0.75 -8.63
C ASP A 42 -7.69 -0.72 -7.17
N ILE A 43 -6.38 -0.82 -6.98
CA ILE A 43 -5.70 -0.74 -5.68
C ILE A 43 -4.75 0.46 -5.57
N THR A 44 -4.85 1.44 -6.47
CA THR A 44 -4.06 2.67 -6.45
C THR A 44 -4.17 3.39 -5.11
N GLU A 45 -5.40 3.51 -4.58
CA GLU A 45 -5.62 4.22 -3.32
C GLU A 45 -5.05 3.48 -2.09
N PRO A 46 -5.22 2.14 -1.94
CA PRO A 46 -4.43 1.35 -0.98
C PRO A 46 -2.92 1.55 -1.09
N CYS A 47 -2.35 1.58 -2.30
CA CYS A 47 -0.92 1.80 -2.52
C CYS A 47 -0.48 3.22 -2.09
N ASN A 48 -1.26 4.25 -2.42
CA ASN A 48 -0.98 5.63 -1.99
C ASN A 48 -0.96 5.79 -0.46
N VAL A 49 -1.85 5.10 0.26
CA VAL A 49 -1.82 5.10 1.74
C VAL A 49 -0.54 4.44 2.26
N HIS A 50 -0.10 3.36 1.63
CA HIS A 50 1.13 2.66 1.99
C HIS A 50 2.36 3.54 1.75
N ASP A 51 2.46 4.19 0.59
CA ASP A 51 3.50 5.17 0.27
C ASP A 51 3.55 6.29 1.31
N TYR A 52 2.40 6.85 1.67
CA TYR A 52 2.31 7.88 2.69
C TYR A 52 2.82 7.41 4.06
N ARG A 53 2.41 6.21 4.50
CA ARG A 53 2.91 5.62 5.75
C ARG A 53 4.42 5.42 5.72
N TYR A 54 4.96 4.95 4.60
CA TYR A 54 6.39 4.75 4.41
C TYR A 54 7.16 6.07 4.40
N HIS A 55 6.58 7.10 3.81
CA HIS A 55 7.12 8.45 3.82
C HIS A 55 7.17 9.03 5.23
N CYS A 56 6.07 8.95 6.00
CA CYS A 56 6.04 9.36 7.41
C CYS A 56 7.08 8.62 8.25
N GLY A 57 7.29 7.33 7.95
CA GLY A 57 8.37 6.56 8.54
C GLY A 57 8.19 6.28 10.03
N GLY A 58 9.29 5.91 10.69
CA GLY A 58 9.27 5.52 12.10
C GLY A 58 10.22 4.39 12.45
N GLU A 59 9.73 3.44 13.23
CA GLU A 59 10.43 2.22 13.61
C GLU A 59 9.90 1.00 12.81
N GLU A 60 10.51 -0.17 12.95
CA GLU A 60 10.03 -1.39 12.28
C GLU A 60 8.60 -1.74 12.70
N ALA A 61 8.18 -1.37 13.91
CA ALA A 61 6.79 -1.51 14.36
C ALA A 61 5.83 -0.68 13.50
N ASP A 62 6.19 0.57 13.17
CA ASP A 62 5.39 1.44 12.30
C ASP A 62 5.33 0.88 10.88
N ARG A 63 6.46 0.35 10.36
CA ARG A 63 6.49 -0.34 9.06
C ARG A 63 5.56 -1.55 9.04
N PHE A 64 5.60 -2.37 10.10
CA PHE A 64 4.73 -3.53 10.21
C PHE A 64 3.24 -3.14 10.24
N VAL A 65 2.89 -2.06 10.95
CA VAL A 65 1.52 -1.53 10.95
C VAL A 65 1.13 -1.06 9.55
N ALA A 66 1.99 -0.31 8.87
CA ALA A 66 1.76 0.14 7.50
C ALA A 66 1.52 -1.03 6.53
N ASP A 67 2.37 -2.06 6.58
CA ASP A 67 2.24 -3.24 5.71
C ASP A 67 0.93 -4.00 6.00
N ARG A 68 0.49 -4.07 7.27
CA ARG A 68 -0.78 -4.70 7.65
C ARG A 68 -2.00 -3.90 7.22
N GLU A 69 -1.97 -2.57 7.37
CA GLU A 69 -3.04 -1.69 6.89
C GLU A 69 -3.18 -1.82 5.36
N PHE A 70 -2.06 -1.89 4.65
CA PHE A 70 -2.02 -2.11 3.20
C PHE A 70 -2.72 -3.41 2.79
N LEU A 71 -2.37 -4.54 3.45
CA LEU A 71 -3.04 -5.81 3.21
C LEU A 71 -4.56 -5.71 3.48
N SER A 72 -4.96 -5.15 4.62
CA SER A 72 -6.38 -5.00 4.96
C SER A 72 -7.15 -4.15 3.94
N ASN A 73 -6.54 -3.08 3.44
CA ASN A 73 -7.14 -2.24 2.41
C ASN A 73 -7.33 -2.99 1.08
N MET A 74 -6.33 -3.75 0.64
CA MET A 74 -6.45 -4.58 -0.57
C MET A 74 -7.48 -5.70 -0.41
N LEU A 75 -7.59 -6.31 0.78
CA LEU A 75 -8.64 -7.30 1.06
C LEU A 75 -10.03 -6.67 1.01
N ASN A 76 -10.19 -5.45 1.54
CA ASN A 76 -11.45 -4.71 1.42
C ASN A 76 -11.81 -4.40 -0.04
N VAL A 77 -10.82 -4.05 -0.88
CA VAL A 77 -11.03 -3.90 -2.33
C VAL A 77 -11.50 -5.21 -2.94
N ALA A 78 -10.77 -6.30 -2.69
CA ALA A 78 -11.07 -7.62 -3.22
C ALA A 78 -12.50 -8.07 -2.88
N GLU A 79 -12.94 -7.86 -1.63
CA GLU A 79 -14.30 -8.18 -1.19
C GLU A 79 -15.35 -7.26 -1.81
N SER A 80 -15.06 -5.96 -1.95
CA SER A 80 -16.05 -4.99 -2.43
C SER A 80 -16.26 -4.96 -3.95
N ASP A 81 -15.25 -5.37 -4.72
CA ASP A 81 -15.24 -5.25 -6.19
C ASP A 81 -15.39 -6.60 -6.90
N SER A 82 -15.60 -7.68 -6.14
CA SER A 82 -15.82 -9.02 -6.67
C SER A 82 -17.31 -9.33 -6.74
N PHE A 83 -17.76 -9.81 -7.90
CA PHE A 83 -19.13 -10.30 -8.11
C PHE A 83 -19.24 -11.83 -7.94
N ASP A 84 -18.11 -12.51 -7.74
CA ASP A 84 -17.98 -13.96 -7.61
C ASP A 84 -16.91 -14.29 -6.56
N SER A 85 -17.19 -15.26 -5.67
CA SER A 85 -16.30 -15.67 -4.58
C SER A 85 -14.98 -16.28 -5.06
N ALA A 86 -14.95 -16.93 -6.23
CA ALA A 86 -13.72 -17.47 -6.80
C ALA A 86 -12.77 -16.35 -7.25
N LEU A 87 -13.31 -15.28 -7.84
CA LEU A 87 -12.52 -14.10 -8.19
C LEU A 87 -12.04 -13.37 -6.93
N GLU A 88 -12.88 -13.28 -5.90
CA GLU A 88 -12.50 -12.74 -4.60
C GLU A 88 -11.31 -13.49 -4.01
N GLU A 89 -11.35 -14.83 -3.96
CA GLU A 89 -10.26 -15.66 -3.44
C GLU A 89 -8.95 -15.43 -4.19
N VAL A 90 -8.98 -15.35 -5.52
CA VAL A 90 -7.80 -15.07 -6.34
C VAL A 90 -7.25 -13.67 -6.03
N ARG A 91 -8.11 -12.66 -5.90
CA ARG A 91 -7.70 -11.29 -5.54
C ARG A 91 -7.09 -11.22 -4.14
N ARG A 92 -7.63 -11.96 -3.18
CA ARG A 92 -7.08 -12.07 -1.81
C ARG A 92 -5.69 -12.69 -1.81
N GLU A 93 -5.47 -13.73 -2.62
CA GLU A 93 -4.15 -14.34 -2.80
C GLU A 93 -3.16 -13.35 -3.45
N LEU A 94 -3.59 -12.58 -4.46
CA LEU A 94 -2.75 -11.53 -5.04
C LEU A 94 -2.40 -10.44 -4.01
N ALA A 95 -3.36 -9.99 -3.20
CA ALA A 95 -3.12 -9.04 -2.12
C ALA A 95 -2.09 -9.55 -1.11
N LEU A 96 -2.13 -10.85 -0.77
CA LEU A 96 -1.12 -11.48 0.08
C LEU A 96 0.28 -11.45 -0.55
N ARG A 97 0.40 -11.62 -1.87
CA ARG A 97 1.69 -11.52 -2.56
C ARG A 97 2.26 -10.10 -2.51
N TYR A 98 1.43 -9.08 -2.65
CA TYR A 98 1.85 -7.69 -2.48
C TYR A 98 2.33 -7.44 -1.04
N TYR A 99 1.59 -7.95 -0.04
CA TYR A 99 2.01 -7.89 1.35
C TYR A 99 3.37 -8.57 1.58
N CYS A 100 3.56 -9.80 1.08
CA CYS A 100 4.85 -10.48 1.18
C CYS A 100 5.98 -9.67 0.52
N ALA A 101 5.74 -9.09 -0.66
CA ALA A 101 6.73 -8.27 -1.36
C ALA A 101 7.19 -7.06 -0.52
N VAL A 102 6.26 -6.33 0.11
CA VAL A 102 6.63 -5.19 0.98
C VAL A 102 7.28 -5.65 2.28
N ARG A 103 6.90 -6.81 2.83
CA ARG A 103 7.57 -7.40 4.00
C ARG A 103 9.03 -7.74 3.70
N ASP A 104 9.29 -8.36 2.55
CA ASP A 104 10.60 -8.87 2.15
C ASP A 104 11.53 -7.78 1.59
N HIS A 105 10.98 -6.79 0.88
CA HIS A 105 11.76 -5.80 0.14
C HIS A 105 11.49 -4.33 0.51
N GLY A 106 10.36 -4.06 1.16
CA GLY A 106 9.90 -2.70 1.48
C GLY A 106 10.79 -1.96 2.48
N ARG A 107 11.59 -2.68 3.29
CA ARG A 107 12.49 -2.07 4.29
C ARG A 107 13.41 -0.99 3.70
N SER A 108 13.88 -1.18 2.47
CA SER A 108 14.77 -0.22 1.80
C SER A 108 14.12 1.10 1.38
N TYR A 109 12.78 1.14 1.37
CA TYR A 109 11.97 2.31 0.99
C TYR A 109 11.31 3.00 2.19
N PHE A 110 11.42 2.41 3.39
CA PHE A 110 10.81 2.96 4.60
C PHE A 110 11.70 4.03 5.25
N SER A 111 11.13 5.19 5.58
CA SER A 111 11.84 6.31 6.23
C SER A 111 12.13 6.05 7.72
N PHE A 112 13.10 5.19 8.04
CA PHE A 112 13.48 4.92 9.43
C PHE A 112 13.97 6.18 10.15
N ARG A 113 13.48 6.42 11.37
CA ARG A 113 14.03 7.46 12.23
C ARG A 113 15.45 7.07 12.65
N GLN A 114 16.41 7.96 12.40
CA GLN A 114 17.75 7.80 12.96
C GLN A 114 17.67 8.01 14.47
N GLN A 115 18.18 7.06 15.25
CA GLN A 115 18.38 7.28 16.68
C GLN A 115 19.47 8.36 16.81
N ALA A 116 19.20 9.43 17.55
CA ALA A 116 20.23 10.40 17.91
C ALA A 116 21.31 9.64 18.70
N ALA A 117 22.54 9.68 18.18
CA ALA A 117 23.71 9.07 18.81
C ALA A 117 24.07 9.76 20.13
#